data_AF-A0A3D4PEZ2-F1
#
_entry.id   AF-A0A3D4PEZ2-F1
#
_cell.length_a   1.000
_cell.length_b   1.000
_cell.length_c   1.000
_cell.angle_alpha   90.00
_cell.angle_beta   90.00
_cell.angle_gamma   90.00
#
_symmetry.space_group_name_H-M   'P 1'
#
loop_
_entity.id
_entity.type
_entity.pdbx_description
1 polymer ?
#
loop_
_entity_poly.entity_id
_entity_poly.type
_entity_poly.pdbx_seq_one_letter_code
_entity_poly.pdbx_strand_id
1 'polypeptide(L)' 'MPEGVQLVKASGPAEYVTEGNLILFKPLPSIAAGQSATYRVFVVGNVDGNLVFRARVTSAASPEALTFEELTRFYGDVR' A
#
# COMPACT_ATOMS: atom_id res chain seq x y z
N MET A 1 -9.94 6.00 2.11
CA MET A 1 -8.84 6.45 1.24
C MET A 1 -8.87 7.97 1.28
N PRO A 2 -7.73 8.67 1.13
CA PRO A 2 -7.73 10.13 1.05
C PRO A 2 -8.74 10.60 0.00
N GLU A 3 -9.38 11.75 0.21
CA GLU A 3 -10.28 12.32 -0.80
C GLU A 3 -9.55 12.46 -2.13
N GLY A 4 -10.20 12.07 -3.22
CA GLY A 4 -9.60 12.04 -4.55
C GLY A 4 -8.77 10.80 -4.87
N VAL A 5 -8.53 9.87 -3.93
CA VAL A 5 -7.83 8.61 -4.21
C VAL A 5 -8.78 7.44 -4.18
N GLN A 6 -8.82 6.68 -5.28
CA GLN A 6 -9.60 5.45 -5.38
C GLN A 6 -8.68 4.25 -5.53
N LEU A 7 -8.93 3.23 -4.71
CA LEU A 7 -8.31 1.92 -4.88
C LEU A 7 -8.95 1.23 -6.09
N VAL A 8 -8.15 0.94 -7.11
CA VAL A 8 -8.57 0.15 -8.28
C VAL A 8 -8.45 -1.33 -7.97
N LYS A 9 -7.32 -1.74 -7.41
CA LYS A 9 -7.02 -3.14 -7.11
C LYS A 9 -5.89 -3.26 -6.11
N ALA A 10 -6.01 -4.18 -5.17
CA ALA A 10 -4.87 -4.70 -4.43
C ALA A 10 -4.74 -6.20 -4.67
N SER A 11 -3.50 -6.70 -4.74
CA SER A 11 -3.20 -8.12 -4.91
C SER A 11 -1.92 -8.49 -4.19
N GLY A 12 -1.86 -9.70 -3.67
CA GLY A 12 -0.70 -10.26 -3.00
C GLY A 12 -1.00 -11.68 -2.54
N PRO A 13 -0.05 -12.33 -1.84
CA PRO A 13 -0.22 -13.66 -1.29
C PRO A 13 -1.16 -13.72 -0.07
N ALA A 14 -1.60 -12.56 0.44
CA ALA A 14 -2.55 -12.44 1.52
C ALA A 14 -3.80 -11.68 1.06
N GLU A 15 -4.94 -12.04 1.63
CA GLU A 15 -6.16 -11.24 1.52
C GLU A 15 -5.94 -9.86 2.14
N TYR A 16 -6.70 -8.87 1.68
CA TYR A 16 -6.65 -7.52 2.22
C TYR A 16 -8.04 -7.02 2.60
N VAL A 17 -8.06 -6.07 3.52
CA VAL A 17 -9.22 -5.25 3.84
C VAL A 17 -8.87 -3.78 3.65
N THR A 18 -9.88 -2.95 3.43
CA THR A 18 -9.72 -1.50 3.38
C THR A 18 -10.32 -0.89 4.63
N GLU A 19 -9.51 -0.15 5.38
CA GLU A 19 -9.91 0.48 6.63
C GLU A 19 -9.54 1.96 6.58
N GLY A 20 -10.54 2.82 6.39
CA GLY A 20 -10.30 4.25 6.18
C GLY A 20 -9.29 4.47 5.05
N ASN A 21 -8.12 5.02 5.37
CA ASN A 21 -7.06 5.36 4.42
C ASN A 21 -5.97 4.29 4.31
N LEU A 22 -6.23 3.09 4.83
CA LEU A 22 -5.28 1.98 4.85
C LEU A 22 -5.78 0.80 4.01
N ILE A 23 -4.82 0.11 3.40
CA ILE A 23 -5.01 -1.22 2.83
C ILE A 23 -4.25 -2.17 3.75
N LEU A 24 -4.98 -2.96 4.53
CA LEU A 24 -4.40 -3.89 5.48
C LEU A 24 -4.39 -5.29 4.88
N PHE A 25 -3.20 -5.80 4.57
CA PHE A 25 -3.02 -7.20 4.20
C PHE A 25 -2.99 -8.07 5.46
N LYS A 26 -3.66 -9.22 5.41
CA LYS A 26 -3.58 -10.20 6.50
C LYS A 26 -2.13 -10.65 6.71
N PRO A 27 -1.71 -10.94 7.95
CA PRO A 27 -0.37 -11.44 8.23
C PRO A 27 -0.11 -12.74 7.46
N LEU A 28 1.08 -12.85 6.87
CA LEU A 28 1.58 -14.14 6.41
C LEU A 28 2.13 -14.92 7.61
N PRO A 29 1.90 -16.23 7.72
CA PRO A 29 2.41 -17.03 8.83
C PRO A 29 3.95 -17.08 8.83
N SER A 30 4.57 -17.15 7.65
CA SER A 30 6.01 -17.09 7.48
C SER A 30 6.38 -16.74 6.03
N ILE A 31 7.61 -16.25 5.85
CA ILE A 31 8.28 -16.16 4.55
C ILE A 31 9.60 -16.92 4.73
N ALA A 32 9.79 -17.99 3.95
CA ALA A 32 11.00 -18.81 4.05
C ALA A 32 12.23 -18.00 3.62
N ALA A 33 13.42 -18.39 4.12
CA ALA A 33 14.67 -17.74 3.76
C ALA A 33 14.87 -17.76 2.22
N GLY A 34 15.20 -16.60 1.65
CA GLY A 34 15.38 -16.44 0.21
C GLY A 34 14.09 -16.33 -0.61
N GLN A 35 12.91 -16.45 0.01
CA GLN A 35 11.63 -16.21 -0.64
C GLN A 35 11.19 -14.75 -0.49
N SER A 36 10.36 -14.29 -1.41
CA SER A 36 9.78 -12.95 -1.38
C SER A 36 8.26 -13.00 -1.53
N ALA A 37 7.57 -12.13 -0.80
CA ALA A 37 6.14 -11.89 -0.95
C ALA A 37 5.94 -10.57 -1.70
N THR A 38 5.36 -10.63 -2.90
CA THR A 38 5.11 -9.44 -3.71
C THR A 38 3.69 -8.94 -3.52
N TYR A 39 3.55 -7.67 -3.17
CA TYR A 39 2.28 -6.97 -3.06
C TYR A 39 2.19 -5.90 -4.13
N ARG A 40 1.03 -5.77 -4.76
CA ARG A 40 0.75 -4.73 -5.77
C ARG A 40 -0.54 -4.02 -5.43
N VAL A 41 -0.47 -2.70 -5.40
CA VAL A 41 -1.59 -1.80 -5.13
C VAL A 41 -1.71 -0.84 -6.31
N PHE A 42 -2.89 -0.81 -6.92
CA PHE A 42 -3.25 0.05 -8.03
C PHE A 42 -4.24 1.08 -7.52
N VAL A 43 -3.87 2.35 -7.62
CA VAL A 43 -4.69 3.49 -7.21
C VAL A 43 -4.81 4.48 -8.35
N VAL A 44 -5.93 5.20 -8.37
CA VAL A 44 -6.16 6.34 -9.28
C VAL A 44 -6.39 7.57 -8.42
N GLY A 45 -5.63 8.62 -8.70
CA GLY A 45 -5.85 9.96 -8.16
C GLY A 45 -6.71 10.77 -9.13
N ASN A 46 -7.86 11.23 -8.66
CA ASN A 46 -8.82 12.05 -9.41
C ASN A 46 -8.70 13.54 -9.08
N VAL A 47 -7.75 13.91 -8.21
CA VAL A 47 -7.53 15.30 -7.76
C VAL A 47 -6.05 15.61 -7.93
N ASP A 48 -5.77 16.80 -8.46
CA ASP A 48 -4.42 17.35 -8.53
C ASP A 48 -3.79 17.49 -7.15
N GLY A 49 -2.58 16.98 -7.00
CA GLY A 49 -1.85 17.14 -5.75
C GLY A 49 -0.69 16.19 -5.57
N ASN A 50 -0.01 16.37 -4.45
CA ASN A 50 1.04 15.48 -4.02
C ASN A 50 0.44 14.50 -3.01
N LEU A 51 0.59 13.21 -3.29
CA LEU A 51 0.18 12.14 -2.39
C LEU A 51 1.41 11.39 -1.89
N VAL A 52 1.46 11.18 -0.58
CA VAL A 52 2.50 10.37 0.06
C VAL A 52 1.94 8.97 0.24
N PHE A 53 2.52 8.01 -0.46
CA PHE A 53 2.25 6.59 -0.23
C PHE A 53 3.22 6.07 0.82
N ARG A 54 2.66 5.46 1.87
CA ARG A 54 3.43 4.82 2.92
C ARG A 54 3.13 3.32 2.96
N ALA A 55 4.16 2.51 2.73
CA ALA A 55 4.13 1.08 2.99
C ALA A 55 4.78 0.80 4.34
N ARG A 56 4.11 0.02 5.19
CA ARG A 56 4.64 -0.41 6.49
C ARG A 56 4.56 -1.92 6.60
N VAL A 57 5.67 -2.53 6.98
CA VAL A 57 5.79 -3.97 7.23
C VAL A 57 6.25 -4.19 8.66
N THR A 58 5.61 -5.12 9.35
CA THR A 58 5.99 -5.55 10.70
C THR A 58 6.25 -7.05 10.69
N SER A 59 7.14 -7.52 11.54
CA SER A 59 7.48 -8.93 11.68
C SER A 59 7.72 -9.24 13.15
N ALA A 60 7.32 -10.42 13.62
CA ALA A 60 7.63 -10.85 14.98
C ALA A 60 9.15 -11.00 15.21
N ALA A 61 9.94 -11.15 14.14
CA ALA A 61 11.39 -11.27 14.22
C ALA A 61 12.11 -9.91 14.38
N SER A 62 11.43 -8.78 14.13
CA SER A 62 12.00 -7.44 14.28
C SER A 62 11.01 -6.50 14.98
N PRO A 63 11.35 -5.96 16.15
CA PRO A 63 10.48 -5.03 16.86
C PRO A 63 10.29 -3.71 16.09
N GLU A 64 11.22 -3.37 15.20
CA GLU A 64 11.15 -2.17 14.37
C GLU A 64 10.39 -2.44 13.07
N ALA A 65 9.39 -1.59 12.80
CA ALA A 65 8.60 -1.65 11.59
C ALA A 65 9.38 -1.05 10.42
N LEU A 66 9.51 -1.81 9.34
CA LEU A 66 10.07 -1.29 8.10
C LEU A 66 9.03 -0.40 7.43
N THR A 67 9.40 0.85 7.21
CA THR A 67 8.53 1.85 6.59
C THR A 67 9.20 2.39 5.34
N PHE A 68 8.45 2.41 4.25
CA PHE A 68 8.85 3.01 2.98
C PHE A 68 7.84 4.07 2.61
N GLU A 69 8.33 5.23 2.20
CA GLU A 69 7.51 6.36 1.79
C GLU A 69 7.91 6.84 0.41
N GLU A 70 6.91 7.12 -0.42
CA GLU A 70 7.11 7.65 -1.75
C GLU A 70 6.13 8.81 -2.00
N LEU A 71 6.66 9.92 -2.53
CA LEU A 71 5.86 11.06 -2.95
C LEU A 71 5.52 10.90 -4.44
N THR A 72 4.22 10.83 -4.74
CA THR A 72 3.74 10.80 -6.12
C THR A 72 2.89 12.03 -6.37
N ARG A 73 3.22 12.78 -7.43
CA ARG A 73 2.40 13.87 -7.91
C ARG A 73 1.36 13.34 -8.89
N PHE A 74 0.09 13.51 -8.56
CA PHE A 74 -1.01 13.27 -9.48
C PHE A 74 -1.33 14.56 -10.22
N TYR A 75 -1.43 14.42 -11.53
CA TYR A 75 -1.94 15.45 -12.42
C TYR A 75 -3.36 15.01 -12.78
N GLY A 76 -4.35 15.76 -12.33
CA GLY A 76 -5.72 15.63 -12.81
C GLY A 76 -5.69 15.98 -14.29
N ASP A 77 -6.06 15.01 -15.14
CA ASP A 77 -6.23 15.30 -16.56
C ASP A 77 -7.42 16.26 -16.67
N VAL A 78 -7.12 17.55 -16.84
CA VAL A 78 -8.11 18.58 -17.12
C VAL A 78 -8.62 18.31 -18.53
N ARG A 79 -9.76 17.63 -18.63
CA ARG A 79 -10.59 17.61 -19.84
C ARG A 79 -11.46 18.84 -19.93
#